data_AF-A0A0Q7ST56-F1
#
_entry.id   AF-A0A0Q7ST56-F1
#
_cell.length_a   1.000
_cell.length_b   1.000
_cell.length_c   1.000
_cell.angle_alpha   90.00
_cell.angle_beta   90.00
_cell.angle_gamma   90.00
#
_symmetry.space_group_name_H-M   'P 1'
#
loop_
_entity.id
_entity.type
_entity.pdbx_description
1 polymer ?
#
loop_
_entity_poly.entity_id
_entity_poly.type
_entity_poly.pdbx_seq_one_letter_code
_entity_poly.pdbx_strand_id
1 'polypeptide(L)'
;MMQRRSLLAALPALAGVPALAHHGWSSFDQERPIYLSGRVTQVAWRNPHAELQLELPENPTLPADLAKRSLPRQSAAVDGAALLAKARLPTRRDRRWEVELAPLTRMQAWGVEEIKPGAEVAVLGFTFTGEQGEAVLRAEYLFVGDKAYGLRSSPA
;
A
#
# COMPACT_ATOMS: atom_id res chain seq x y z
N MET A 1 -9.16 12.60 -63.44
CA MET A 1 -8.29 13.20 -62.41
C MET A 1 -8.71 12.63 -61.06
N MET A 2 -8.04 11.60 -60.55
CA MET A 2 -8.40 10.98 -59.26
C MET A 2 -7.59 11.62 -58.13
N GLN A 3 -8.26 12.31 -57.20
CA GLN A 3 -7.63 12.76 -55.96
C GLN A 3 -7.58 11.60 -54.96
N ARG A 4 -6.38 11.06 -54.73
CA ARG A 4 -6.08 10.18 -53.62
C ARG A 4 -6.04 11.01 -52.34
N ARG A 5 -7.04 10.85 -51.46
CA ARG A 5 -7.00 11.38 -50.10
C ARG A 5 -6.61 10.26 -49.16
N SER A 6 -5.32 10.16 -48.87
CA SER A 6 -4.79 9.31 -47.82
C SER A 6 -5.20 9.90 -46.47
N LEU A 7 -6.10 9.23 -45.76
CA LEU A 7 -6.39 9.54 -44.36
C LEU A 7 -5.31 8.86 -43.49
N LEU A 8 -4.38 9.66 -42.98
CA LEU A 8 -3.48 9.27 -41.90
C LEU A 8 -4.27 9.24 -40.60
N ALA A 9 -4.56 8.03 -40.10
CA ALA A 9 -5.04 7.84 -38.74
C ALA A 9 -3.85 7.95 -37.78
N ALA A 10 -3.77 9.04 -37.02
CA ALA A 10 -2.83 9.17 -35.91
C ALA A 10 -3.37 8.37 -34.72
N LEU A 11 -2.76 7.22 -34.42
CA LEU A 11 -2.97 6.53 -33.14
C LEU A 11 -2.30 7.35 -32.02
N PRO A 12 -3.01 7.71 -30.93
CA PRO A 12 -2.34 8.20 -29.73
C PRO A 12 -1.57 7.04 -29.11
N ALA A 13 -0.24 7.18 -29.00
CA ALA A 13 0.58 6.26 -28.24
C ALA A 13 0.20 6.39 -26.76
N LEU A 14 -0.39 5.32 -26.20
CA LEU A 14 -0.52 5.17 -24.75
C LEU A 14 0.89 5.10 -24.16
N ALA A 15 1.35 6.22 -23.58
CA ALA A 15 2.52 6.22 -22.73
C ALA A 15 2.20 5.36 -21.49
N GLY A 16 2.65 4.11 -21.50
CA GLY A 16 2.63 3.25 -20.33
C GLY A 16 3.50 3.89 -19.25
N VAL A 17 2.90 4.25 -18.12
CA VAL A 17 3.64 4.63 -16.92
C VAL A 17 4.52 3.42 -16.57
N PRO A 18 5.84 3.56 -16.43
CA PRO A 18 6.68 2.44 -16.02
C PRO A 18 6.23 2.03 -14.62
N ALA A 19 5.66 0.82 -14.48
CA ALA A 19 5.52 0.19 -13.18
C ALA A 19 6.94 -0.20 -12.73
N LEU A 20 7.56 0.64 -11.91
CA LEU A 20 8.78 0.27 -11.18
C LEU A 20 8.40 -0.89 -10.27
N ALA A 21 8.90 -2.07 -10.60
CA ALA A 21 8.53 -3.26 -9.84
C ALA A 21 9.40 -3.36 -8.58
N HIS A 22 8.77 -3.26 -7.41
CA HIS A 22 9.44 -3.36 -6.12
C HIS A 22 9.57 -4.83 -5.70
N HIS A 23 10.56 -5.51 -6.27
CA HIS A 23 10.75 -6.98 -6.20
C HIS A 23 11.30 -7.51 -4.87
N GLY A 24 10.89 -6.95 -3.73
CA GLY A 24 11.19 -7.50 -2.41
C GLY A 24 11.29 -6.45 -1.30
N TRP A 25 11.30 -6.92 -0.06
CA TRP A 25 11.40 -6.08 1.13
C TRP A 25 12.71 -5.28 1.22
N SER A 26 13.77 -5.71 0.51
CA SER A 26 15.08 -5.05 0.52
C SER A 26 15.08 -3.66 -0.12
N SER A 27 14.08 -3.35 -0.94
CA SER A 27 13.93 -2.00 -1.51
C SER A 27 13.42 -0.99 -0.48
N PHE A 28 12.86 -1.43 0.65
CA PHE A 28 12.20 -0.57 1.62
C PHE A 28 13.00 -0.42 2.91
N ASP A 29 12.92 0.76 3.52
CA ASP A 29 13.54 1.06 4.82
C ASP A 29 12.72 0.44 5.95
N GLN A 30 13.09 -0.79 6.33
CA GLN A 30 12.42 -1.55 7.38
C GLN A 30 12.70 -1.03 8.80
N GLU A 31 13.64 -0.09 8.98
CA GLU A 31 13.92 0.53 10.28
C GLU A 31 13.01 1.73 10.57
N ARG A 32 12.28 2.21 9.56
CA ARG A 32 11.42 3.40 9.64
C ARG A 32 9.97 3.06 9.28
N PRO A 33 9.21 2.41 10.17
CA PRO A 33 7.80 2.10 9.91
C PRO A 33 6.96 3.37 9.77
N ILE A 34 6.23 3.46 8.66
CA ILE A 34 5.32 4.55 8.34
C ILE A 34 3.89 4.09 8.59
N TYR A 35 3.12 4.93 9.28
CA TYR A 35 1.69 4.74 9.49
C TYR A 35 0.90 5.66 8.57
N LEU A 36 0.02 5.07 7.77
CA LEU A 36 -0.92 5.76 6.90
C LEU A 36 -2.35 5.41 7.32
N SER A 37 -3.25 6.38 7.28
CA SER A 37 -4.68 6.18 7.49
C SER A 37 -5.43 7.08 6.53
N GLY A 38 -6.45 6.54 5.88
CA GLY A 38 -7.24 7.31 4.94
C GLY A 38 -8.23 6.48 4.13
N ARG A 39 -8.73 7.12 3.08
CA ARG A 39 -9.77 6.57 2.22
C ARG A 39 -9.17 5.86 1.03
N VAL A 40 -9.64 4.64 0.76
CA VAL A 40 -9.32 3.92 -0.47
C VAL A 40 -10.07 4.54 -1.63
N THR A 41 -9.35 4.97 -2.67
CA THR A 41 -9.92 5.60 -3.87
C THR A 41 -9.96 4.65 -5.06
N GLN A 42 -9.00 3.73 -5.15
CA GLN A 42 -8.94 2.69 -6.18
C GLN A 42 -8.39 1.40 -5.58
N VAL A 43 -8.78 0.26 -6.18
CA VAL A 43 -8.35 -1.07 -5.75
C VAL A 43 -8.02 -1.90 -6.98
N ALA A 44 -6.87 -2.56 -6.96
CA ALA A 44 -6.55 -3.64 -7.86
C ALA A 44 -6.49 -4.95 -7.07
N TRP A 45 -7.61 -5.67 -6.99
CA TRP A 45 -7.71 -6.94 -6.26
C TRP A 45 -7.41 -8.14 -7.16
N ARG A 46 -6.16 -8.24 -7.61
CA ARG A 46 -5.70 -9.27 -8.56
C ARG A 46 -4.29 -9.76 -8.22
N ASN A 47 -3.81 -10.78 -8.92
CA ASN A 47 -2.41 -11.20 -8.82
C ASN A 47 -1.50 -10.23 -9.61
N PRO A 48 -0.23 -10.02 -9.21
CA PRO A 48 0.53 -10.75 -8.17
C PRO A 48 0.32 -10.28 -6.73
N HIS A 49 -0.05 -9.02 -6.52
CA HIS A 49 -0.39 -8.44 -5.21
C HIS A 49 -1.69 -7.65 -5.33
N ALA A 50 -2.45 -7.58 -4.24
CA ALA A 50 -3.50 -6.58 -4.15
C ALA A 50 -2.87 -5.20 -3.91
N GLU A 51 -3.40 -4.18 -4.55
CA GLU A 51 -2.93 -2.80 -4.42
C GLU A 51 -4.10 -1.86 -4.12
N LEU A 52 -3.84 -0.83 -3.31
CA LEU A 52 -4.78 0.25 -3.02
C LEU A 52 -4.18 1.59 -3.45
N GLN A 53 -5.00 2.48 -3.97
CA GLN A 53 -4.69 3.91 -3.94
C GLN A 53 -5.35 4.53 -2.71
N LEU A 54 -4.55 4.91 -1.73
CA LEU A 54 -4.97 5.48 -0.46
C LEU A 54 -4.85 7.00 -0.50
N GLU A 55 -5.94 7.70 -0.22
CA GLU A 55 -5.96 9.16 -0.07
C GLU A 55 -5.96 9.53 1.41
N LEU A 56 -4.90 10.22 1.84
CA LEU A 56 -4.71 10.71 3.19
C LEU A 56 -5.56 11.98 3.45
N PRO A 57 -6.00 12.17 4.71
CA PRO A 57 -6.59 13.44 5.12
C PRO A 57 -5.58 14.58 4.98
N GLU A 58 -6.06 15.83 4.96
CA GLU A 58 -5.20 17.01 4.86
C GLU A 58 -4.19 17.12 6.01
N ASN A 59 -4.60 16.68 7.21
CA ASN A 59 -3.77 16.67 8.41
C ASN A 59 -3.70 15.25 8.98
N PRO A 60 -2.80 14.40 8.47
CA PRO A 60 -2.59 13.05 9.01
C PRO A 60 -2.15 13.10 10.47
N THR A 61 -2.62 12.15 11.27
CA THR A 61 -2.27 12.03 12.69
C THR A 61 -1.95 10.58 13.03
N LEU A 62 -1.02 10.37 13.96
CA LEU A 62 -0.84 9.06 14.59
C LEU A 62 -1.91 8.87 15.66
N PRO A 63 -2.61 7.71 15.70
CA PRO A 63 -3.48 7.38 16.81
C PRO A 63 -2.68 7.32 18.12
N ALA A 64 -3.20 7.95 19.18
CA ALA A 64 -2.52 8.00 20.48
C ALA A 64 -2.36 6.60 21.14
N ASP A 65 -3.21 5.65 20.75
CA ASP A 65 -3.19 4.27 21.21
C ASP A 65 -2.31 3.35 20.36
N LEU A 66 -1.75 3.82 19.23
CA LEU A 66 -1.10 2.98 18.22
C LEU A 66 -0.03 2.07 18.82
N ALA A 67 0.88 2.61 19.64
CA ALA A 67 1.97 1.86 20.28
C ALA A 67 1.50 0.77 21.26
N LYS A 68 0.23 0.79 21.67
CA LYS A 68 -0.36 -0.15 22.63
C LYS A 68 -1.27 -1.19 21.97
N ARG A 69 -1.48 -1.09 20.65
CA ARG A 69 -2.35 -2.01 19.93
C ARG A 69 -1.76 -3.42 19.92
N SER A 70 -2.61 -4.40 20.09
CA SER A 70 -2.24 -5.80 19.91
C SER A 70 -2.29 -6.16 18.42
N LEU A 71 -1.28 -6.89 17.95
CA LEU A 71 -1.18 -7.34 16.56
C LEU A 71 -1.27 -8.87 16.50
N PRO A 72 -1.86 -9.43 15.44
CA PRO A 72 -1.98 -10.87 15.31
C PRO A 72 -0.62 -11.51 15.07
N ARG A 73 -0.46 -12.76 15.54
CA ARG A 73 0.77 -13.52 15.33
C ARG A 73 0.85 -14.01 13.89
N GLN A 74 2.04 -13.90 13.30
CA GLN A 74 2.35 -14.41 11.97
C GLN A 74 3.37 -15.56 12.09
N SER A 75 3.45 -16.42 11.09
CA SER A 75 4.43 -17.52 11.08
C SER A 75 5.88 -17.02 11.01
N ALA A 76 6.12 -15.88 10.36
CA ALA A 76 7.37 -15.14 10.48
C ALA A 76 7.46 -14.40 11.82
N ALA A 77 8.64 -14.40 12.43
CA ALA A 77 8.92 -13.64 13.64
C ALA A 77 8.99 -12.14 13.32
N VAL A 78 7.89 -11.42 13.55
CA VAL A 78 7.81 -9.96 13.44
C VAL A 78 7.58 -9.37 14.83
N ASP A 79 8.47 -8.48 15.26
CA ASP A 79 8.26 -7.70 16.48
C ASP A 79 7.30 -6.53 16.20
N GLY A 80 6.00 -6.86 16.13
CA GLY A 80 4.95 -5.88 15.86
C GLY A 80 4.87 -4.77 16.90
N ALA A 81 5.17 -5.07 18.18
CA ALA A 81 5.15 -4.08 19.24
C ALA A 81 6.25 -3.03 19.05
N ALA A 82 7.47 -3.46 18.71
CA ALA A 82 8.55 -2.53 18.38
C ALA A 82 8.24 -1.69 17.14
N LEU A 83 7.59 -2.27 16.12
CA LEU A 83 7.18 -1.53 14.92
C LEU A 83 6.14 -0.46 15.24
N LEU A 84 5.12 -0.78 16.04
CA LEU A 84 4.12 0.19 16.48
C LEU A 84 4.73 1.32 17.33
N ALA A 85 5.69 0.99 18.20
CA ALA A 85 6.38 1.99 19.01
C ALA A 85 7.25 2.95 18.20
N LYS A 86 7.82 2.49 17.07
CA LYS A 86 8.64 3.31 16.15
C LYS A 86 7.83 4.01 15.04
N ALA A 87 6.54 3.68 14.92
CA ALA A 87 5.66 4.15 13.86
C ALA A 87 5.63 5.68 13.80
N ARG A 88 5.69 6.23 12.60
CA ARG A 88 5.67 7.67 12.36
C ARG A 88 4.88 8.04 11.10
N LEU A 89 4.53 9.31 10.98
CA LEU A 89 3.96 9.85 9.74
C LEU A 89 5.05 10.01 8.68
N PRO A 90 4.69 10.00 7.38
CA PRO A 90 5.61 10.41 6.34
C PRO A 90 5.99 11.88 6.49
N THR A 91 7.19 12.24 6.05
CA THR A 91 7.67 13.62 5.96
C THR A 91 7.29 14.31 4.65
N ARG A 92 7.05 13.53 3.60
CA ARG A 92 6.49 14.02 2.33
C ARG A 92 5.02 14.45 2.48
N ARG A 93 4.55 15.29 1.55
CA ARG A 93 3.21 15.93 1.59
C ARG A 93 2.20 15.34 0.61
N ASP A 94 2.59 14.30 -0.12
CA ASP A 94 1.72 13.60 -1.05
C ASP A 94 0.50 13.06 -0.30
N ARG A 95 -0.68 13.38 -0.82
CA ARG A 95 -1.94 12.90 -0.27
C ARG A 95 -2.34 11.55 -0.83
N ARG A 96 -1.82 11.14 -1.98
CA ARG A 96 -2.14 9.87 -2.63
C ARG A 96 -0.95 8.94 -2.54
N TRP A 97 -1.21 7.75 -2.03
CA TRP A 97 -0.22 6.71 -1.83
C TRP A 97 -0.68 5.43 -2.49
N GLU A 98 0.22 4.80 -3.22
CA GLU A 98 0.04 3.41 -3.61
C GLU A 98 0.44 2.53 -2.42
N VAL A 99 -0.46 1.64 -2.03
CA VAL A 99 -0.22 0.67 -0.98
C VAL A 99 -0.16 -0.72 -1.60
N GLU A 100 1.01 -1.33 -1.56
CA GLU A 100 1.20 -2.73 -1.92
C GLU A 100 0.80 -3.62 -0.74
N LEU A 101 -0.24 -4.43 -0.90
CA LEU A 101 -0.63 -5.44 0.08
C LEU A 101 0.10 -6.78 -0.19
N ALA A 102 -0.29 -7.81 0.56
CA ALA A 102 0.19 -9.16 0.31
C ALA A 102 -0.42 -9.78 -0.97
N PRO A 103 0.18 -10.87 -1.51
CA PRO A 103 -0.46 -11.67 -2.56
C PRO A 103 -1.83 -12.16 -2.12
N LEU A 104 -2.75 -12.34 -3.09
CA LEU A 104 -4.14 -12.72 -2.80
C LEU A 104 -4.25 -14.02 -1.99
N THR A 105 -3.36 -14.98 -2.19
CA THR A 105 -3.32 -16.23 -1.41
C THR A 105 -3.08 -15.96 0.08
N ARG A 106 -2.23 -14.98 0.42
CA ARG A 106 -2.00 -14.58 1.81
C ARG A 106 -3.17 -13.77 2.35
N MET A 107 -3.74 -12.87 1.55
CA MET A 107 -4.95 -12.13 1.93
C MET A 107 -6.10 -13.09 2.28
N GLN A 108 -6.28 -14.15 1.48
CA GLN A 108 -7.25 -15.23 1.74
C GLN A 108 -6.91 -16.04 3.00
N ALA A 109 -5.64 -16.38 3.23
CA ALA A 109 -5.21 -17.09 4.44
C ALA A 109 -5.51 -16.30 5.72
N TRP A 110 -5.45 -14.97 5.66
CA TRP A 110 -5.83 -14.07 6.74
C TRP A 110 -7.34 -13.78 6.82
N GLY A 111 -8.13 -14.28 5.87
CA GLY A 111 -9.56 -13.99 5.79
C GLY A 111 -9.86 -12.52 5.50
N VAL A 112 -8.96 -11.81 4.82
CA VAL A 112 -9.20 -10.42 4.43
C VAL A 112 -10.22 -10.39 3.30
N GLU A 113 -11.38 -9.81 3.59
CA GLU A 113 -12.39 -9.52 2.56
C GLU A 113 -11.86 -8.47 1.58
N GLU A 114 -12.33 -8.53 0.33
CA GLU A 114 -11.93 -7.57 -0.69
C GLU A 114 -12.29 -6.15 -0.26
N ILE A 115 -11.27 -5.31 -0.11
CA ILE A 115 -11.44 -3.89 0.18
C ILE A 115 -12.04 -3.22 -1.05
N LYS A 116 -13.03 -2.36 -0.85
CA LYS A 116 -13.71 -1.62 -1.93
C LYS A 116 -13.34 -0.13 -1.87
N PRO A 117 -13.36 0.58 -3.01
CA PRO A 117 -13.28 2.04 -3.02
C PRO A 117 -14.30 2.66 -2.06
N GLY A 118 -13.88 3.70 -1.33
CA GLY A 118 -14.65 4.35 -0.28
C GLY A 118 -14.40 3.79 1.13
N ALA A 119 -13.77 2.63 1.26
CA ALA A 119 -13.40 2.09 2.57
C ALA A 119 -12.35 2.98 3.26
N GLU A 120 -12.49 3.15 4.57
CA GLU A 120 -11.45 3.75 5.42
C GLU A 120 -10.57 2.63 5.96
N VAL A 121 -9.26 2.75 5.73
CA VAL A 121 -8.27 1.77 6.20
C VAL A 121 -7.08 2.48 6.80
N ALA A 122 -6.33 1.75 7.62
CA ALA A 122 -5.00 2.18 8.03
C ALA A 122 -3.99 1.08 7.74
N VAL A 123 -2.74 1.49 7.57
CA VAL A 123 -1.64 0.61 7.18
C VAL A 123 -0.39 1.02 7.94
N LEU A 124 0.28 0.05 8.53
CA LEU A 124 1.66 0.19 8.98
C LEU A 124 2.55 -0.53 7.98
N GLY A 125 3.57 0.13 7.47
CA GLY A 125 4.47 -0.48 6.50
C GLY A 125 5.73 0.32 6.28
N PHE A 126 6.37 0.09 5.14
CA PHE A 126 7.65 0.69 4.83
C PHE A 126 7.64 1.31 3.43
N THR A 127 8.38 2.39 3.28
CA THR A 127 8.59 3.10 2.03
C THR A 127 10.09 3.16 1.74
N PHE A 128 10.49 3.79 0.64
CA PHE A 128 11.90 3.91 0.27
C PHE A 128 12.71 4.68 1.30
N THR A 129 14.00 4.39 1.37
CA THR A 129 14.95 5.12 2.22
C THR A 129 14.88 6.62 1.95
N GLY A 130 14.65 7.40 3.01
CA GLY A 130 14.48 8.85 2.90
C GLY A 130 13.21 9.28 2.18
N GLU A 131 12.24 8.38 1.98
CA GLU A 131 10.97 8.62 1.28
C GLU A 131 11.16 9.09 -0.18
N GLN A 132 12.29 8.70 -0.80
CA GLN A 132 12.65 9.10 -2.17
C GLN A 132 11.78 8.39 -3.21
N GLY A 133 11.50 9.07 -4.32
CA GLY A 133 10.75 8.49 -5.44
C GLY A 133 9.23 8.49 -5.21
N GLU A 134 8.57 7.45 -5.71
CA GLU A 134 7.11 7.33 -5.71
C GLU A 134 6.54 7.21 -4.28
N ALA A 135 5.30 7.67 -4.09
CA ALA A 135 4.58 7.57 -2.81
C ALA A 135 4.04 6.15 -2.63
N VAL A 136 4.93 5.19 -2.46
CA VAL A 136 4.59 3.77 -2.33
C VAL A 136 4.86 3.31 -0.91
N LEU A 137 3.93 2.53 -0.36
CA LEU A 137 4.09 1.86 0.93
C LEU A 137 3.81 0.37 0.78
N ARG A 138 4.79 -0.45 1.15
CA ARG A 138 4.60 -1.89 1.29
C ARG A 138 4.05 -2.20 2.67
N ALA A 139 2.87 -2.81 2.72
CA ALA A 139 2.15 -3.05 3.95
C ALA A 139 2.77 -4.21 4.77
N GLU A 140 3.04 -3.94 6.05
CA GLU A 140 3.43 -4.93 7.06
C GLU A 140 2.20 -5.35 7.90
N TYR A 141 1.38 -4.37 8.27
CA TYR A 141 0.06 -4.59 8.87
C TYR A 141 -1.00 -3.76 8.17
N LEU A 142 -2.17 -4.37 7.98
CA LEU A 142 -3.38 -3.73 7.49
C LEU A 142 -4.42 -3.69 8.61
N PHE A 143 -5.08 -2.55 8.77
CA PHE A 143 -6.17 -2.34 9.72
C PHE A 143 -7.45 -1.98 8.96
N VAL A 144 -8.52 -2.75 9.20
CA VAL A 144 -9.84 -2.53 8.60
C VAL A 144 -10.89 -2.66 9.69
N GLY A 145 -11.56 -1.54 10.03
CA GLY A 145 -12.39 -1.47 11.23
C GLY A 145 -11.58 -1.84 12.48
N ASP A 146 -12.10 -2.75 13.29
CA ASP A 146 -11.45 -3.23 14.51
C ASP A 146 -10.46 -4.39 14.27
N LYS A 147 -10.30 -4.84 13.02
CA LYS A 147 -9.43 -5.97 12.67
C LYS A 147 -8.05 -5.50 12.24
N ALA A 148 -7.03 -6.24 12.67
CA ALA A 148 -5.65 -6.10 12.22
C ALA A 148 -5.20 -7.40 11.53
N TYR A 149 -4.44 -7.27 10.45
CA TYR A 149 -3.91 -8.38 9.66
C TYR A 149 -2.42 -8.21 9.45
N GLY A 150 -1.64 -9.26 9.70
CA GLY A 150 -0.21 -9.27 9.40
C GLY A 150 0.03 -9.67 7.95
N LEU A 151 0.83 -8.91 7.20
CA LEU A 151 0.99 -9.12 5.76
C LEU A 151 2.37 -9.64 5.35
N ARG A 152 3.30 -9.80 6.31
CA ARG A 152 4.61 -10.41 6.09
C ARG A 152 4.50 -11.89 5.72
N SER A 153 3.66 -12.62 6.42
CA SER A 153 3.50 -14.07 6.27
C SER A 153 2.09 -14.53 6.62
N SER A 154 1.80 -15.82 6.52
CA SER A 154 0.51 -16.40 6.92
C SER A 154 0.27 -16.28 8.43
N PRO A 155 -0.98 -16.43 8.91
CA PRO A 155 -1.25 -16.56 10.34
C PRO A 155 -0.39 -17.65 11.00
N ALA A 156 -0.03 -17.45 12.26
CA ALA A 156 0.68 -18.43 13.09
C ALA A 156 -0.24 -19.54 13.63
#